data_AF-A0A7C6BS53-F1
#
_entry.id   AF-A0A7C6BS53-F1
#
_cell.length_a   1.000
_cell.length_b   1.000
_cell.length_c   1.000
_cell.angle_alpha   90.00
_cell.angle_beta   90.00
_cell.angle_gamma   90.00
#
_symmetry.space_group_name_H-M   'P 1'
#
loop_
_entity.id
_entity.type
_entity.pdbx_description
1 polymer ?
#
loop_
_entity_poly.entity_id
_entity_poly.type
_entity_poly.pdbx_seq_one_letter_code
_entity_poly.pdbx_strand_id
1 'polypeptide(L)'
;MRTDKKQKEEKIKMIGNHKVKNQIVSTCFLLCLVLISPLLMSNASANYSSEEEKRVADIDLRYETRKAEMELTHGEYATWSIEAKAELDQMLIDENYPIGDFVINTLPNPTDTQEHHAIELATSEIKEKLNPNFDKKNFETLLSFFSIPSENQRLWVVEFINSSDQDEEKYIVEFTSPNKQVELCAYYVNGIMKKSSFGSKAQAEGIRDEGSINSYRTTVIKHAKQFMMDQYGFEEDALIYFNSNAKWSEERGEWIVNFTSNKYNPSKVGTYTIVVNGETGLVIDYVWDLELDYQKQGPKDPWKLADLWSSYEYNRFANLKIESQNIIDQAGGENKMSFEQHAAYDSLYRSAGYDRKQYFRGLPSSSDASPQEIKYLIQETVKEKYHIASEKFNRAEWKLAFDVSDSSNHYWRVILLLDEGTVYIRAEVDAHGTRVYEIEMIEGNNG
;
A
#
# COMPACT_ATOMS: atom_id res chain seq x y z
N MET A 1 -3.01 -80.21 -39.82
CA MET A 1 -2.17 -79.55 -38.80
C MET A 1 -1.41 -78.34 -39.36
N ARG A 2 -2.12 -77.25 -39.70
CA ARG A 2 -1.50 -75.95 -40.05
C ARG A 2 -2.46 -74.77 -39.78
N THR A 3 -3.25 -74.89 -38.71
CA THR A 3 -4.29 -73.92 -38.32
C THR A 3 -4.09 -73.32 -36.92
N ASP A 4 -3.27 -73.94 -36.06
CA ASP A 4 -3.08 -73.45 -34.68
C ASP A 4 -2.03 -72.35 -34.50
N LYS A 5 -1.15 -72.12 -35.48
CA LYS A 5 -0.11 -71.08 -35.36
C LYS A 5 -0.64 -69.68 -35.73
N LYS A 6 -1.55 -69.62 -36.71
CA LYS A 6 -2.16 -68.36 -37.17
C LYS A 6 -3.20 -67.80 -36.17
N GLN A 7 -3.99 -68.68 -35.54
CA GLN A 7 -4.96 -68.26 -34.51
C GLN A 7 -4.30 -67.80 -33.20
N LYS A 8 -3.09 -68.29 -32.86
CA LYS A 8 -2.34 -67.83 -31.67
C LYS A 8 -1.68 -66.46 -31.89
N GLU A 9 -1.17 -66.17 -33.08
CA GLU A 9 -0.55 -64.88 -33.40
C GLU A 9 -1.57 -63.73 -33.55
N GLU A 10 -2.77 -64.00 -34.07
CA GLU A 10 -3.85 -62.99 -34.13
C GLU A 10 -4.45 -62.67 -32.74
N LYS A 11 -4.55 -63.65 -31.83
CA LYS A 11 -4.98 -63.41 -30.45
C LYS A 11 -4.00 -62.54 -29.65
N ILE A 12 -2.68 -62.71 -29.85
CA ILE A 12 -1.67 -61.91 -29.16
C ILE A 12 -1.63 -60.47 -29.71
N LYS A 13 -1.85 -60.27 -31.03
CA LYS A 13 -2.01 -58.93 -31.62
C LYS A 13 -3.27 -58.20 -31.15
N MET A 14 -4.41 -58.90 -30.96
CA MET A 14 -5.64 -58.27 -30.45
C MET A 14 -5.57 -57.93 -28.95
N ILE A 15 -4.91 -58.76 -28.13
CA ILE A 15 -4.77 -58.51 -26.68
C ILE A 15 -3.80 -57.34 -26.40
N GLY A 16 -2.73 -57.19 -27.19
CA GLY A 16 -1.82 -56.04 -27.11
C GLY A 16 -2.49 -54.71 -27.50
N ASN A 17 -3.37 -54.73 -28.52
CA ASN A 17 -3.98 -53.50 -29.03
C ASN A 17 -5.15 -52.99 -28.17
N HIS A 18 -5.90 -53.88 -27.49
CA HIS A 18 -6.96 -53.49 -26.55
C HIS A 18 -6.40 -52.98 -25.20
N LYS A 19 -5.27 -53.52 -24.72
CA LYS A 19 -4.63 -53.02 -23.48
C LYS A 19 -4.02 -51.63 -23.67
N VAL A 20 -3.41 -51.37 -24.84
CA VAL A 20 -2.81 -50.07 -25.16
C VAL A 20 -3.87 -49.02 -25.47
N LYS A 21 -4.99 -49.36 -26.15
CA LYS A 21 -6.10 -48.41 -26.36
C LYS A 21 -6.84 -48.05 -25.07
N ASN A 22 -7.09 -49.01 -24.16
CA ASN A 22 -7.76 -48.70 -22.89
C ASN A 22 -6.84 -47.95 -21.91
N GLN A 23 -5.53 -48.18 -21.94
CA GLN A 23 -4.59 -47.35 -21.17
C GLN A 23 -4.48 -45.93 -21.74
N ILE A 24 -4.43 -45.74 -23.06
CA ILE A 24 -4.34 -44.38 -23.64
C ILE A 24 -5.64 -43.60 -23.45
N VAL A 25 -6.82 -44.23 -23.58
CA VAL A 25 -8.11 -43.55 -23.34
C VAL A 25 -8.29 -43.24 -21.85
N SER A 26 -7.88 -44.12 -20.94
CA SER A 26 -7.99 -43.86 -19.49
C SER A 26 -6.96 -42.83 -19.00
N THR A 27 -5.74 -42.81 -19.55
CA THR A 27 -4.72 -41.79 -19.23
C THR A 27 -5.06 -40.42 -19.84
N CYS A 28 -5.68 -40.36 -21.02
CA CYS A 28 -6.17 -39.09 -21.59
C CYS A 28 -7.41 -38.56 -20.87
N PHE A 29 -8.31 -39.42 -20.36
CA PHE A 29 -9.46 -38.98 -19.55
C PHE A 29 -9.03 -38.49 -18.15
N LEU A 30 -8.02 -39.14 -17.53
CA LEU A 30 -7.43 -38.67 -16.27
C LEU A 30 -6.58 -37.40 -16.46
N LEU A 31 -5.86 -37.24 -17.58
CA LEU A 31 -5.16 -35.96 -17.85
C LEU A 31 -6.14 -34.82 -18.16
N CYS A 32 -7.26 -35.08 -18.84
CA CYS A 32 -8.27 -34.04 -19.07
C CYS A 32 -9.01 -33.65 -17.78
N LEU A 33 -9.29 -34.59 -16.88
CA LEU A 33 -9.89 -34.27 -15.56
C LEU A 33 -8.90 -33.57 -14.62
N VAL A 34 -7.61 -33.88 -14.67
CA VAL A 34 -6.58 -33.21 -13.85
C VAL A 34 -6.13 -31.86 -14.42
N LEU A 35 -6.34 -31.58 -15.71
CA LEU A 35 -6.05 -30.28 -16.33
C LEU A 35 -7.26 -29.34 -16.42
N ILE A 36 -8.49 -29.88 -16.40
CA ILE A 36 -9.71 -29.07 -16.40
C ILE A 36 -10.16 -28.75 -14.96
N SER A 37 -9.83 -29.55 -13.95
CA SER A 37 -10.18 -29.24 -12.56
C SER A 37 -9.46 -28.01 -11.99
N PRO A 38 -8.17 -27.75 -12.24
CA PRO A 38 -7.53 -26.51 -11.80
C PRO A 38 -8.05 -25.30 -12.58
N LEU A 39 -8.45 -25.44 -13.85
CA LEU A 39 -8.99 -24.35 -14.67
C LEU A 39 -10.47 -24.04 -14.39
N LEU A 40 -11.29 -25.04 -14.03
CA LEU A 40 -12.66 -24.82 -13.57
C LEU A 40 -12.70 -24.39 -12.11
N MET A 41 -11.78 -24.84 -11.26
CA MET A 41 -11.69 -24.37 -9.87
C MET A 41 -10.96 -23.03 -9.73
N SER A 42 -10.02 -22.67 -10.62
CA SER A 42 -9.42 -21.32 -10.64
C SER A 42 -10.36 -20.28 -11.25
N ASN A 43 -11.12 -20.62 -12.29
CA ASN A 43 -12.14 -19.72 -12.84
C ASN A 43 -13.36 -19.62 -11.91
N ALA A 44 -13.74 -20.71 -11.23
CA ALA A 44 -14.77 -20.64 -10.20
C ALA A 44 -14.28 -19.85 -8.99
N SER A 45 -13.06 -20.05 -8.46
CA SER A 45 -12.57 -19.30 -7.31
C SER A 45 -12.26 -17.83 -7.63
N ALA A 46 -11.81 -17.50 -8.84
CA ALA A 46 -11.60 -16.11 -9.27
C ALA A 46 -12.92 -15.37 -9.58
N ASN A 47 -13.93 -16.06 -10.10
CA ASN A 47 -15.27 -15.48 -10.25
C ASN A 47 -16.02 -15.41 -8.91
N TYR A 48 -15.85 -16.38 -8.00
CA TYR A 48 -16.44 -16.32 -6.65
C TYR A 48 -15.81 -15.20 -5.82
N SER A 49 -14.48 -15.05 -5.84
CA SER A 49 -13.77 -13.94 -5.18
C SER A 49 -14.22 -12.59 -5.74
N SER A 50 -14.31 -12.42 -7.07
CA SER A 50 -14.73 -11.15 -7.65
C SER A 50 -16.23 -10.83 -7.52
N GLU A 51 -17.13 -11.82 -7.45
CA GLU A 51 -18.56 -11.61 -7.17
C GLU A 51 -18.82 -11.34 -5.70
N GLU A 52 -18.12 -12.03 -4.80
CA GLU A 52 -18.20 -11.80 -3.36
C GLU A 52 -17.58 -10.46 -2.96
N GLU A 53 -16.43 -10.08 -3.54
CA GLU A 53 -15.83 -8.76 -3.37
C GLU A 53 -16.75 -7.64 -3.88
N LYS A 54 -17.41 -7.83 -5.02
CA LYS A 54 -18.42 -6.88 -5.53
C LYS A 54 -19.63 -6.80 -4.62
N ARG A 55 -20.11 -7.93 -4.10
CA ARG A 55 -21.22 -7.98 -3.14
C ARG A 55 -20.88 -7.23 -1.86
N VAL A 56 -19.67 -7.45 -1.31
CA VAL A 56 -19.17 -6.77 -0.12
C VAL A 56 -19.06 -5.26 -0.36
N ALA A 57 -18.44 -4.84 -1.45
CA ALA A 57 -18.32 -3.42 -1.79
C ALA A 57 -19.68 -2.72 -1.99
N ASP A 58 -20.67 -3.44 -2.51
CA ASP A 58 -22.05 -2.96 -2.68
C ASP A 58 -22.78 -2.86 -1.32
N ILE A 59 -22.53 -3.78 -0.38
CA ILE A 59 -23.01 -3.68 0.99
C ILE A 59 -22.34 -2.48 1.71
N ASP A 60 -21.03 -2.29 1.58
CA ASP A 60 -20.30 -1.16 2.18
C ASP A 60 -20.84 0.18 1.70
N LEU A 61 -21.08 0.30 0.39
CA LEU A 61 -21.65 1.50 -0.21
C LEU A 61 -23.06 1.79 0.34
N ARG A 62 -23.91 0.77 0.45
CA ARG A 62 -25.25 0.92 1.04
C ARG A 62 -25.19 1.26 2.53
N TYR A 63 -24.25 0.67 3.27
CA TYR A 63 -24.03 0.94 4.68
C TYR A 63 -23.63 2.40 4.91
N GLU A 64 -22.63 2.91 4.18
CA GLU A 64 -22.22 4.32 4.28
C GLU A 64 -23.33 5.28 3.80
N THR A 65 -24.10 4.89 2.77
CA THR A 65 -25.26 5.67 2.34
C THR A 65 -26.32 5.76 3.44
N ARG A 66 -26.66 4.62 4.07
CA ARG A 66 -27.64 4.56 5.16
C ARG A 66 -27.16 5.33 6.39
N LYS A 67 -25.87 5.23 6.71
CA LYS A 67 -25.24 5.99 7.78
C LYS A 67 -25.39 7.49 7.54
N ALA A 68 -25.01 7.98 6.35
CA ALA A 68 -25.14 9.39 5.99
C ALA A 68 -26.60 9.89 6.05
N GLU A 69 -27.57 9.06 5.66
CA GLU A 69 -29.00 9.38 5.81
C GLU A 69 -29.42 9.52 7.28
N MET A 70 -28.97 8.59 8.13
CA MET A 70 -29.26 8.60 9.56
C MET A 70 -28.55 9.74 10.29
N GLU A 71 -27.37 10.19 9.82
CA GLU A 71 -26.65 11.34 10.40
C GLU A 71 -27.45 12.65 10.26
N LEU A 72 -28.30 12.77 9.23
CA LEU A 72 -29.24 13.89 9.08
C LEU A 72 -30.27 13.97 10.22
N THR A 73 -30.55 12.85 10.89
CA THR A 73 -31.55 12.74 11.96
C THR A 73 -30.90 12.68 13.34
N HIS A 74 -29.80 11.93 13.47
CA HIS A 74 -29.17 11.62 14.75
C HIS A 74 -27.91 12.46 15.05
N GLY A 75 -27.47 13.30 14.10
CA GLY A 75 -26.21 14.05 14.21
C GLY A 75 -25.01 13.18 13.83
N GLU A 76 -23.81 13.56 14.27
CA GLU A 76 -22.58 12.81 13.97
C GLU A 76 -22.66 11.38 14.54
N TYR A 77 -22.22 10.38 13.78
CA TYR A 77 -22.28 8.96 14.18
C TYR A 77 -21.73 8.67 15.59
N ALA A 78 -20.68 9.41 15.99
CA ALA A 78 -20.07 9.26 17.31
C ALA A 78 -21.06 9.47 18.47
N THR A 79 -22.03 10.39 18.31
CA THR A 79 -22.99 10.78 19.36
C THR A 79 -24.29 9.97 19.32
N TRP A 80 -24.40 8.97 18.44
CA TRP A 80 -25.62 8.18 18.32
C TRP A 80 -25.88 7.29 19.52
N SER A 81 -27.17 7.05 19.80
CA SER A 81 -27.59 6.07 20.80
C SER A 81 -27.30 4.64 20.34
N ILE A 82 -27.30 3.69 21.28
CA ILE A 82 -27.07 2.27 20.99
C ILE A 82 -28.12 1.75 20.00
N GLU A 83 -29.38 2.19 20.11
CA GLU A 83 -30.46 1.81 19.21
C GLU A 83 -30.19 2.24 17.78
N ALA A 84 -29.73 3.48 17.57
CA ALA A 84 -29.43 3.98 16.23
C ALA A 84 -28.22 3.25 15.61
N LYS A 85 -27.16 2.99 16.41
CA LYS A 85 -26.01 2.22 15.94
C LYS A 85 -26.38 0.77 15.63
N ALA A 86 -27.19 0.14 16.47
CA ALA A 86 -27.68 -1.22 16.25
C ALA A 86 -28.65 -1.32 15.06
N GLU A 87 -29.48 -0.29 14.81
CA GLU A 87 -30.33 -0.23 13.61
C GLU A 87 -29.49 -0.23 12.33
N LEU A 88 -28.41 0.57 12.31
CA LEU A 88 -27.50 0.61 11.17
C LEU A 88 -26.79 -0.73 10.97
N ASP A 89 -26.24 -1.31 12.03
CA ASP A 89 -25.46 -2.55 11.97
C ASP A 89 -26.30 -3.80 11.73
N GLN A 90 -27.61 -3.76 12.01
CA GLN A 90 -28.54 -4.83 11.66
C GLN A 90 -28.53 -5.13 10.16
N MET A 91 -28.29 -4.13 9.31
CA MET A 91 -28.14 -4.31 7.87
C MET A 91 -26.99 -5.26 7.52
N LEU A 92 -25.86 -5.20 8.24
CA LEU A 92 -24.71 -6.07 8.00
C LEU A 92 -25.06 -7.54 8.32
N ILE A 93 -25.88 -7.75 9.35
CA ILE A 93 -26.40 -9.08 9.71
C ILE A 93 -27.35 -9.59 8.62
N ASP A 94 -28.31 -8.77 8.21
CA ASP A 94 -29.36 -9.15 7.24
C ASP A 94 -28.78 -9.47 5.85
N GLU A 95 -27.70 -8.79 5.46
CA GLU A 95 -26.99 -8.98 4.19
C GLU A 95 -25.95 -10.10 4.22
N ASN A 96 -25.84 -10.82 5.35
CA ASN A 96 -24.84 -11.87 5.57
C ASN A 96 -23.43 -11.38 5.17
N TYR A 97 -23.07 -10.20 5.67
CA TYR A 97 -21.74 -9.63 5.49
C TYR A 97 -20.71 -10.60 6.09
N PRO A 98 -19.52 -10.78 5.49
CA PRO A 98 -18.48 -11.63 6.07
C PRO A 98 -17.91 -10.99 7.33
N ILE A 99 -18.62 -11.17 8.44
CA ILE A 99 -18.43 -10.44 9.71
C ILE A 99 -17.16 -10.86 10.45
N GLY A 100 -16.47 -11.95 10.10
CA GLY A 100 -15.14 -12.30 10.64
C GLY A 100 -14.93 -11.95 12.12
N ASP A 101 -13.90 -11.14 12.41
CA ASP A 101 -13.60 -10.53 13.71
C ASP A 101 -14.16 -9.09 13.84
N PHE A 102 -15.09 -8.71 12.98
CA PHE A 102 -15.72 -7.39 12.95
C PHE A 102 -16.71 -7.26 14.11
N VAL A 103 -16.63 -6.14 14.81
CA VAL A 103 -17.54 -5.78 15.91
C VAL A 103 -18.84 -5.24 15.34
N ILE A 104 -19.97 -5.76 15.81
CA ILE A 104 -21.31 -5.30 15.41
C ILE A 104 -22.00 -4.67 16.61
N ASN A 105 -22.52 -3.45 16.46
CA ASN A 105 -23.40 -2.82 17.42
C ASN A 105 -24.73 -3.60 17.50
N THR A 106 -25.13 -3.96 18.71
CA THR A 106 -26.39 -4.67 18.95
C THR A 106 -27.04 -4.15 20.22
N LEU A 107 -28.29 -4.56 20.47
CA LEU A 107 -28.97 -4.26 21.72
C LEU A 107 -28.67 -5.34 22.77
N PRO A 108 -28.55 -4.98 24.06
CA PRO A 108 -28.42 -5.95 25.13
C PRO A 108 -29.68 -6.80 25.26
N ASN A 109 -29.51 -8.11 25.39
CA ASN A 109 -30.61 -9.04 25.65
C ASN A 109 -31.00 -9.00 27.14
N PRO A 110 -32.14 -9.59 27.56
CA PRO A 110 -32.54 -9.64 28.97
C PRO A 110 -31.54 -10.35 29.90
N THR A 111 -30.72 -11.24 29.34
CA THR A 111 -29.66 -11.94 30.08
C THR A 111 -28.38 -11.12 30.22
N ASP A 112 -28.23 -10.06 29.43
CA ASP A 112 -27.06 -9.19 29.44
C ASP A 112 -27.09 -8.20 30.61
N THR A 113 -25.92 -7.65 30.94
CA THR A 113 -25.84 -6.51 31.86
C THR A 113 -26.63 -5.35 31.25
N GLN A 114 -27.61 -4.84 32.01
CA GLN A 114 -28.45 -3.74 31.57
C GLN A 114 -27.71 -2.41 31.67
N GLU A 115 -28.10 -1.43 30.84
CA GLU A 115 -27.41 -0.15 30.67
C GLU A 115 -27.05 0.56 31.99
N HIS A 116 -28.02 0.75 32.89
CA HIS A 116 -27.78 1.42 34.17
C HIS A 116 -26.73 0.70 35.02
N HIS A 117 -26.74 -0.63 35.02
CA HIS A 117 -25.73 -1.44 35.70
C HIS A 117 -24.36 -1.38 35.00
N ALA A 118 -24.32 -1.20 33.68
CA ALA A 118 -23.09 -0.99 32.94
C ALA A 118 -22.42 0.33 33.33
N ILE A 119 -23.20 1.41 33.41
CA ILE A 119 -22.73 2.72 33.87
C ILE A 119 -22.22 2.66 35.32
N GLU A 120 -22.95 1.97 36.21
CA GLU A 120 -22.54 1.81 37.62
C GLU A 120 -21.24 1.03 37.77
N LEU A 121 -21.09 -0.06 37.01
CA LEU A 121 -19.85 -0.84 36.98
C LEU A 121 -18.70 0.02 36.48
N ALA A 122 -18.85 0.67 35.32
CA ALA A 122 -17.81 1.52 34.74
C ALA A 122 -17.39 2.65 35.68
N THR A 123 -18.36 3.31 36.34
CA THR A 123 -18.08 4.35 37.33
C THR A 123 -17.28 3.81 38.52
N SER A 124 -17.61 2.61 38.99
CA SER A 124 -16.93 1.97 40.13
C SER A 124 -15.49 1.59 39.77
N GLU A 125 -15.29 1.01 38.59
CA GLU A 125 -13.98 0.63 38.05
C GLU A 125 -13.05 1.84 37.89
N ILE A 126 -13.55 2.95 37.33
CA ILE A 126 -12.76 4.19 37.20
C ILE A 126 -12.37 4.72 38.58
N LYS A 127 -13.31 4.73 39.55
CA LYS A 127 -13.04 5.20 40.91
C LYS A 127 -11.98 4.36 41.61
N GLU A 128 -12.09 3.05 41.50
CA GLU A 128 -11.17 2.13 42.15
C GLU A 128 -9.77 2.19 41.52
N LYS A 129 -9.70 2.18 40.19
CA LYS A 129 -8.46 1.89 39.48
C LYS A 129 -7.73 3.12 38.94
N LEU A 130 -8.44 4.20 38.63
CA LEU A 130 -7.86 5.36 37.93
C LEU A 130 -7.95 6.68 38.71
N ASN A 131 -9.13 7.00 39.23
CA ASN A 131 -9.43 8.29 39.86
C ASN A 131 -10.50 8.16 40.96
N PRO A 132 -10.12 8.05 42.25
CA PRO A 132 -11.06 7.93 43.37
C PRO A 132 -12.10 9.07 43.49
N ASN A 133 -11.80 10.23 42.91
CA ASN A 133 -12.67 11.41 42.95
C ASN A 133 -13.53 11.55 41.68
N PHE A 134 -13.56 10.56 40.80
CA PHE A 134 -14.34 10.60 39.57
C PHE A 134 -15.83 10.81 39.86
N ASP A 135 -16.45 11.81 39.22
CA ASP A 135 -17.90 12.04 39.25
C ASP A 135 -18.43 12.12 37.82
N LYS A 136 -19.20 11.11 37.42
CA LYS A 136 -19.78 11.00 36.08
C LYS A 136 -20.65 12.19 35.69
N LYS A 137 -21.17 12.98 36.65
CA LYS A 137 -21.99 14.17 36.36
C LYS A 137 -21.22 15.26 35.60
N ASN A 138 -19.89 15.22 35.63
CA ASN A 138 -19.03 16.18 34.93
C ASN A 138 -18.74 15.76 33.49
N PHE A 139 -19.31 14.64 33.03
CA PHE A 139 -19.00 14.03 31.75
C PHE A 139 -20.30 13.70 31.00
N GLU A 140 -20.28 13.86 29.68
CA GLU A 140 -21.24 13.21 28.80
C GLU A 140 -20.95 11.70 28.80
N THR A 141 -22.00 10.88 28.86
CA THR A 141 -21.86 9.41 28.87
C THR A 141 -22.29 8.87 27.52
N LEU A 142 -21.37 8.25 26.79
CA LEU A 142 -21.66 7.51 25.57
C LEU A 142 -21.57 6.00 25.85
N LEU A 143 -22.44 5.27 25.17
CA LEU A 143 -22.58 3.85 25.36
C LEU A 143 -22.57 3.15 24.01
N SER A 144 -21.84 2.04 23.95
CA SER A 144 -21.90 1.11 22.83
C SER A 144 -21.97 -0.31 23.37
N PHE A 145 -22.73 -1.17 22.70
CA PHE A 145 -22.84 -2.57 23.05
C PHE A 145 -22.58 -3.42 21.80
N PHE A 146 -21.54 -4.24 21.85
CA PHE A 146 -21.09 -4.99 20.69
C PHE A 146 -21.29 -6.49 20.85
N SER A 147 -21.48 -7.15 19.71
CA SER A 147 -21.33 -8.59 19.55
C SER A 147 -20.09 -8.86 18.69
N ILE A 148 -19.27 -9.82 19.11
CA ILE A 148 -18.14 -10.38 18.35
C ILE A 148 -18.51 -11.84 18.04
N PRO A 149 -19.08 -12.14 16.87
CA PRO A 149 -19.60 -13.47 16.57
C PRO A 149 -18.54 -14.57 16.54
N SER A 150 -17.32 -14.27 16.07
CA SER A 150 -16.22 -15.24 16.01
C SER A 150 -15.79 -15.75 17.39
N GLU A 151 -15.88 -14.89 18.41
CA GLU A 151 -15.52 -15.20 19.80
C GLU A 151 -16.73 -15.59 20.67
N ASN A 152 -17.94 -15.51 20.11
CA ASN A 152 -19.19 -15.66 20.85
C ASN A 152 -19.23 -14.77 22.10
N GLN A 153 -18.73 -13.53 21.95
CA GLN A 153 -18.56 -12.57 23.03
C GLN A 153 -19.46 -11.35 22.81
N ARG A 154 -19.98 -10.80 23.91
CA ARG A 154 -20.71 -9.53 23.92
C ARG A 154 -20.04 -8.60 24.90
N LEU A 155 -19.90 -7.34 24.54
CA LEU A 155 -19.18 -6.38 25.37
C LEU A 155 -19.90 -5.04 25.46
N TRP A 156 -19.80 -4.44 26.63
CA TRP A 156 -20.12 -3.05 26.87
C TRP A 156 -18.88 -2.21 26.68
N VAL A 157 -19.02 -1.06 26.03
CA VAL A 157 -18.07 0.05 26.06
C VAL A 157 -18.79 1.26 26.62
N VAL A 158 -18.34 1.73 27.77
CA VAL A 158 -18.90 2.90 28.46
C VAL A 158 -17.85 3.99 28.45
N GLU A 159 -18.19 5.12 27.83
CA GLU A 159 -17.29 6.25 27.65
C GLU A 159 -17.84 7.46 28.42
N PHE A 160 -16.97 8.14 29.17
CA PHE A 160 -17.27 9.39 29.85
C PHE A 160 -16.39 10.49 29.26
N ILE A 161 -16.98 11.42 28.52
CA ILE A 161 -16.28 12.46 27.75
C ILE A 161 -16.56 13.83 28.37
N ASN A 162 -15.51 14.62 28.57
CA ASN A 162 -15.60 16.01 28.96
C ASN A 162 -14.83 16.84 27.95
N SER A 163 -15.56 17.49 27.06
CA SER A 163 -15.01 18.39 26.04
C SER A 163 -15.00 19.81 26.59
N SER A 164 -13.87 20.24 27.14
CA SER A 164 -13.63 21.65 27.49
C SER A 164 -12.89 22.35 26.34
N ASP A 165 -12.95 23.69 26.29
CA ASP A 165 -12.28 24.50 25.23
C ASP A 165 -10.74 24.33 25.18
N GLN A 166 -10.12 23.69 26.18
CA GLN A 166 -8.66 23.58 26.29
C GLN A 166 -8.14 22.15 26.19
N ASP A 167 -8.87 21.16 26.72
CA ASP A 167 -8.50 19.73 26.66
C ASP A 167 -9.77 18.84 26.58
N GLU A 168 -9.71 17.79 25.76
CA GLU A 168 -10.71 16.71 25.71
C GLU A 168 -10.28 15.58 26.65
N GLU A 169 -11.00 15.41 27.76
CA GLU A 169 -10.76 14.31 28.69
C GLU A 169 -11.76 13.17 28.46
N LYS A 170 -11.28 11.93 28.47
CA LYS A 170 -12.13 10.76 28.23
C LYS A 170 -11.76 9.59 29.12
N TYR A 171 -12.74 8.99 29.80
CA TYR A 171 -12.59 7.68 30.43
C TYR A 171 -13.33 6.64 29.61
N ILE A 172 -12.75 5.45 29.45
CA ILE A 172 -13.36 4.32 28.75
C ILE A 172 -13.29 3.09 29.64
N VAL A 173 -14.40 2.36 29.75
CA VAL A 173 -14.44 1.04 30.37
C VAL A 173 -15.07 0.04 29.41
N GLU A 174 -14.36 -1.04 29.15
CA GLU A 174 -14.82 -2.16 28.33
C GLU A 174 -14.94 -3.41 29.20
N PHE A 175 -16.05 -4.13 29.08
CA PHE A 175 -16.25 -5.36 29.84
C PHE A 175 -17.23 -6.32 29.17
N THR A 176 -17.05 -7.61 29.42
CA THR A 176 -17.90 -8.66 28.85
C THR A 176 -19.27 -8.74 29.52
N SER A 177 -20.30 -9.03 28.74
CA SER A 177 -21.65 -9.30 29.22
C SER A 177 -22.02 -10.77 28.99
N PRO A 178 -22.68 -11.45 29.94
CA PRO A 178 -23.13 -10.95 31.26
C PRO A 178 -22.08 -11.07 32.37
N ASN A 179 -20.89 -11.58 32.06
CA ASN A 179 -19.91 -12.00 33.07
C ASN A 179 -19.24 -10.85 33.82
N LYS A 180 -19.35 -9.62 33.33
CA LYS A 180 -18.80 -8.40 33.92
C LYS A 180 -17.29 -8.43 34.10
N GLN A 181 -16.60 -9.23 33.28
CA GLN A 181 -15.14 -9.25 33.27
C GLN A 181 -14.66 -7.99 32.54
N VAL A 182 -13.95 -7.12 33.27
CA VAL A 182 -13.42 -5.87 32.74
C VAL A 182 -12.19 -6.15 31.90
N GLU A 183 -12.29 -5.84 30.61
CA GLU A 183 -11.24 -5.97 29.60
C GLU A 183 -10.50 -4.65 29.39
N LEU A 184 -11.07 -3.50 29.77
CA LEU A 184 -10.35 -2.23 29.74
C LEU A 184 -10.93 -1.27 30.77
N CYS A 185 -10.07 -0.52 31.44
CA CYS A 185 -10.46 0.69 32.14
C CYS A 185 -9.33 1.68 31.95
N ALA A 186 -9.56 2.72 31.15
CA ALA A 186 -8.55 3.65 30.69
C ALA A 186 -9.00 5.12 30.79
N TYR A 187 -8.02 6.01 30.86
CA TYR A 187 -8.17 7.46 30.92
C TYR A 187 -7.31 8.09 29.82
N TYR A 188 -7.87 9.05 29.08
CA TYR A 188 -7.27 9.75 27.94
C TYR A 188 -7.39 11.27 28.11
N VAL A 189 -6.41 11.99 27.57
CA VAL A 189 -6.42 13.47 27.40
C VAL A 189 -5.97 13.78 25.98
N ASN A 190 -6.80 14.51 25.23
CA ASN A 190 -6.58 14.86 23.81
C ASN A 190 -6.24 13.63 22.95
N GLY A 191 -7.01 12.54 23.12
CA GLY A 191 -6.78 11.26 22.43
C GLY A 191 -5.60 10.43 22.94
N ILE A 192 -4.79 10.94 23.89
CA ILE A 192 -3.61 10.23 24.42
C ILE A 192 -3.96 9.55 25.74
N MET A 193 -3.84 8.22 25.82
CA MET A 193 -4.07 7.45 27.05
C MET A 193 -3.05 7.85 28.14
N LYS A 194 -3.52 8.26 29.31
CA LYS A 194 -2.71 8.67 30.47
C LYS A 194 -2.63 7.61 31.57
N LYS A 195 -3.67 6.79 31.74
CA LYS A 195 -3.71 5.70 32.74
C LYS A 195 -4.58 4.56 32.24
N SER A 196 -4.22 3.32 32.59
CA SER A 196 -5.05 2.14 32.38
C SER A 196 -4.88 1.16 33.53
N SER A 197 -5.91 0.36 33.79
CA SER A 197 -5.88 -0.70 34.80
C SER A 197 -5.58 -2.09 34.24
N PHE A 198 -5.16 -2.18 32.98
CA PHE A 198 -4.82 -3.45 32.38
C PHE A 198 -3.52 -3.99 33.01
N GLY A 199 -3.53 -5.27 33.36
CA GLY A 199 -2.38 -5.98 33.91
C GLY A 199 -2.77 -7.10 34.87
N SER A 200 -2.85 -8.34 34.38
CA SER A 200 -2.17 -9.46 35.06
C SER A 200 -2.14 -10.76 34.22
N LYS A 201 -0.90 -11.15 33.87
CA LYS A 201 -0.39 -12.52 33.73
C LYS A 201 -0.67 -13.35 32.47
N ALA A 202 -1.81 -13.27 31.80
CA ALA A 202 -2.10 -14.21 30.70
C ALA A 202 -1.30 -13.92 29.40
N GLN A 203 -1.08 -12.66 29.04
CA GLN A 203 -0.32 -12.30 27.84
C GLN A 203 1.20 -12.32 28.08
N ALA A 204 1.68 -11.91 29.27
CA ALA A 204 3.11 -11.98 29.60
C ALA A 204 3.65 -13.44 29.72
N GLU A 205 2.80 -14.42 30.03
CA GLU A 205 3.19 -15.84 30.00
C GLU A 205 3.12 -16.46 28.58
N GLY A 206 2.35 -15.85 27.66
CA GLY A 206 2.23 -16.28 26.26
C GLY A 206 3.37 -15.82 25.34
N ILE A 207 4.09 -14.76 25.71
CA ILE A 207 5.29 -14.25 24.99
C ILE A 207 6.55 -15.02 25.46
N ARG A 208 6.49 -16.37 25.46
CA ARG A 208 7.63 -17.22 25.83
C ARG A 208 8.09 -18.17 24.73
N ASP A 209 7.40 -18.18 23.58
CA ASP A 209 7.77 -18.99 22.42
C ASP A 209 8.13 -18.11 21.22
N GLU A 210 9.28 -18.35 20.57
CA GLU A 210 9.81 -17.53 19.46
C GLU A 210 8.84 -17.41 18.27
N GLY A 211 7.99 -18.43 18.06
CA GLY A 211 6.92 -18.41 17.06
C GLY A 211 5.82 -17.38 17.35
N SER A 212 5.46 -17.20 18.63
CA SER A 212 4.48 -16.20 19.06
C SER A 212 5.03 -14.78 18.94
N ILE A 213 6.29 -14.57 19.33
CA ILE A 213 6.98 -13.27 19.28
C ILE A 213 7.04 -12.71 17.85
N ASN A 214 7.28 -13.55 16.84
CA ASN A 214 7.31 -13.11 15.44
C ASN A 214 5.92 -12.74 14.89
N SER A 215 4.86 -13.42 15.31
CA SER A 215 3.48 -13.06 14.97
C SER A 215 3.11 -11.71 15.57
N TYR A 216 3.36 -11.52 16.88
CA TYR A 216 3.11 -10.25 17.57
C TYR A 216 3.96 -9.09 17.04
N ARG A 217 5.22 -9.35 16.66
CA ARG A 217 6.09 -8.35 16.04
C ARG A 217 5.47 -7.76 14.77
N THR A 218 4.84 -8.59 13.95
CA THR A 218 4.21 -8.16 12.70
C THR A 218 3.00 -7.27 12.96
N THR A 219 2.13 -7.66 13.90
CA THR A 219 0.95 -6.87 14.31
C THR A 219 1.35 -5.52 14.89
N VAL A 220 2.34 -5.51 15.79
CA VAL A 220 2.83 -4.27 16.42
C VAL A 220 3.46 -3.33 15.40
N ILE A 221 4.21 -3.84 14.42
CA ILE A 221 4.72 -3.03 13.30
C ILE A 221 3.56 -2.44 12.48
N LYS A 222 2.50 -3.22 12.21
CA LYS A 222 1.31 -2.73 11.48
C LYS A 222 0.63 -1.58 12.24
N HIS A 223 0.42 -1.70 13.54
CA HIS A 223 -0.18 -0.63 14.36
C HIS A 223 0.70 0.61 14.38
N ALA A 224 2.02 0.43 14.53
CA ALA A 224 2.95 1.55 14.52
C ALA A 224 3.02 2.24 13.15
N LYS A 225 2.85 1.50 12.04
CA LYS A 225 2.69 2.09 10.70
C LYS A 225 1.43 2.94 10.58
N GLN A 226 0.29 2.42 11.03
CA GLN A 226 -0.96 3.18 11.04
C GLN A 226 -0.80 4.48 11.84
N PHE A 227 -0.15 4.40 13.00
CA PHE A 227 0.18 5.57 13.80
C PHE A 227 1.06 6.59 13.05
N MET A 228 2.05 6.13 12.26
CA MET A 228 2.83 7.05 11.41
C MET A 228 1.96 7.76 10.37
N MET A 229 0.95 7.09 9.82
CA MET A 229 0.01 7.70 8.88
C MET A 229 -0.84 8.76 9.60
N ASP A 230 -1.42 8.39 10.74
CA ASP A 230 -2.38 9.25 11.45
C ASP A 230 -1.73 10.46 12.12
N GLN A 231 -0.55 10.29 12.73
CA GLN A 231 0.10 11.34 13.50
C GLN A 231 1.09 12.18 12.70
N TYR A 232 1.94 11.52 11.90
CA TYR A 232 2.94 12.23 11.11
C TYR A 232 2.45 12.56 9.70
N GLY A 233 1.37 11.93 9.21
CA GLY A 233 0.84 12.18 7.87
C GLY A 233 1.58 11.42 6.76
N PHE A 234 2.20 10.29 7.06
CA PHE A 234 2.77 9.44 6.02
C PHE A 234 1.68 8.77 5.17
N GLU A 235 1.93 8.63 3.88
CA GLU A 235 1.12 7.79 2.99
C GLU A 235 1.60 6.33 3.08
N GLU A 236 0.71 5.36 2.83
CA GLU A 236 1.06 3.93 2.89
C GLU A 236 2.24 3.59 1.95
N ASP A 237 2.21 4.16 0.75
CA ASP A 237 3.25 4.05 -0.26
C ASP A 237 4.61 4.61 0.19
N ALA A 238 4.64 5.58 1.10
CA ALA A 238 5.88 6.10 1.66
C ALA A 238 6.49 5.14 2.69
N LEU A 239 5.66 4.37 3.39
CA LEU A 239 6.10 3.45 4.44
C LEU A 239 6.85 2.22 3.89
N ILE A 240 6.74 1.91 2.59
CA ILE A 240 7.52 0.85 1.94
C ILE A 240 9.02 1.16 1.93
N TYR A 241 9.39 2.44 2.04
CA TYR A 241 10.77 2.90 2.04
C TYR A 241 11.41 2.93 3.44
N PHE A 242 10.70 2.47 4.47
CA PHE A 242 11.23 2.27 5.80
C PHE A 242 11.57 0.80 6.07
N ASN A 243 12.73 0.58 6.69
CA ASN A 243 12.97 -0.61 7.47
C ASN A 243 12.28 -0.44 8.82
N SER A 244 11.50 -1.44 9.21
CA SER A 244 10.87 -1.50 10.52
C SER A 244 11.50 -2.61 11.35
N ASN A 245 11.78 -2.31 12.61
CA ASN A 245 12.29 -3.28 13.56
C ASN A 245 11.62 -3.08 14.91
N ALA A 246 10.95 -4.12 15.41
CA ALA A 246 10.29 -4.10 16.70
C ALA A 246 11.04 -5.00 17.70
N LYS A 247 11.40 -4.42 18.85
CA LYS A 247 12.07 -5.11 19.96
C LYS A 247 11.20 -5.09 21.20
N TRP A 248 11.09 -6.23 21.85
CA TRP A 248 10.42 -6.35 23.14
C TRP A 248 11.32 -5.88 24.28
N SER A 249 10.76 -5.13 25.22
CA SER A 249 11.39 -4.74 26.49
C SER A 249 10.67 -5.45 27.63
N GLU A 250 11.28 -6.53 28.14
CA GLU A 250 10.73 -7.31 29.26
C GLU A 250 10.60 -6.47 30.54
N GLU A 251 11.55 -5.56 30.79
CA GLU A 251 11.53 -4.71 31.98
C GLU A 251 10.35 -3.73 32.00
N ARG A 252 9.89 -3.30 30.83
CA ARG A 252 8.83 -2.29 30.71
C ARG A 252 7.49 -2.87 30.25
N GLY A 253 7.47 -4.09 29.73
CA GLY A 253 6.27 -4.67 29.13
C GLY A 253 5.87 -3.96 27.84
N GLU A 254 6.85 -3.50 27.05
CA GLU A 254 6.64 -2.63 25.90
C GLU A 254 7.36 -3.14 24.66
N TRP A 255 6.78 -2.90 23.50
CA TRP A 255 7.46 -3.00 22.22
C TRP A 255 8.00 -1.64 21.79
N ILE A 256 9.26 -1.63 21.37
CA ILE A 256 9.90 -0.46 20.78
C ILE A 256 10.04 -0.74 19.29
N VAL A 257 9.28 0.00 18.47
CA VAL A 257 9.29 -0.08 17.01
C VAL A 257 10.10 1.08 16.47
N ASN A 258 11.19 0.77 15.77
CA ASN A 258 11.98 1.76 15.08
C ASN A 258 11.74 1.68 13.58
N PHE A 259 11.44 2.82 12.97
CA PHE A 259 11.40 3.02 11.53
C PHE A 259 12.59 3.86 11.10
N THR A 260 13.44 3.26 10.28
CA THR A 260 14.62 3.90 9.68
C THR A 260 14.51 3.80 8.17
N SER A 261 14.96 4.81 7.41
CA SER A 261 14.93 4.68 5.95
C SER A 261 15.74 3.46 5.48
N ASN A 262 15.19 2.69 4.54
CA ASN A 262 15.77 1.43 4.10
C ASN A 262 17.03 1.59 3.23
N LYS A 263 17.17 2.74 2.57
CA LYS A 263 18.26 3.04 1.63
C LYS A 263 18.34 4.51 1.22
N TYR A 264 17.21 5.22 1.20
CA TYR A 264 17.11 6.52 0.54
C TYR A 264 17.19 7.68 1.56
N ASN A 265 18.37 8.31 1.60
CA ASN A 265 18.68 9.46 2.45
C ASN A 265 18.42 9.23 3.96
N PRO A 266 19.00 8.17 4.57
CA PRO A 266 18.78 7.87 5.98
C PRO A 266 19.16 9.03 6.91
N SER A 267 20.17 9.83 6.55
CA SER A 267 20.59 11.00 7.32
C SER A 267 19.59 12.16 7.31
N LYS A 268 18.70 12.24 6.31
CA LYS A 268 17.68 13.29 6.21
C LYS A 268 16.39 12.90 6.92
N VAL A 269 16.08 11.61 6.95
CA VAL A 269 14.83 11.06 7.49
C VAL A 269 14.95 10.74 8.97
N GLY A 270 16.14 10.33 9.43
CA GLY A 270 16.34 9.94 10.82
C GLY A 270 15.62 8.64 11.17
N THR A 271 15.25 8.54 12.45
CA THR A 271 14.58 7.40 13.07
C THR A 271 13.30 7.84 13.75
N TYR A 272 12.20 7.21 13.37
CA TYR A 272 10.96 7.29 14.14
C TYR A 272 10.93 6.12 15.12
N THR A 273 10.84 6.42 16.40
CA THR A 273 10.68 5.43 17.46
C THR A 273 9.27 5.53 18.00
N ILE A 274 8.54 4.42 17.97
CA ILE A 274 7.18 4.29 18.48
C ILE A 274 7.20 3.22 19.56
N VAL A 275 6.75 3.58 20.75
CA VAL A 275 6.63 2.67 21.89
C VAL A 275 5.18 2.21 21.98
N VAL A 276 4.99 0.91 21.89
CA VAL A 276 3.68 0.25 21.92
C VAL A 276 3.60 -0.56 23.21
N ASN A 277 2.53 -0.37 23.97
CA ASN A 277 2.28 -1.19 25.15
C ASN A 277 2.08 -2.66 24.73
N GLY A 278 2.79 -3.57 25.38
CA GLY A 278 2.78 -4.99 25.04
C GLY A 278 1.48 -5.72 25.29
N GLU A 279 0.66 -5.20 26.18
CA GLU A 279 -0.60 -5.81 26.59
C GLU A 279 -1.77 -5.25 25.78
N THR A 280 -1.83 -3.93 25.61
CA THR A 280 -2.94 -3.28 24.90
C THR A 280 -2.71 -3.13 23.39
N GLY A 281 -1.47 -3.24 22.93
CA GLY A 281 -1.12 -3.01 21.52
C GLY A 281 -1.26 -1.56 21.07
N LEU A 282 -1.48 -0.62 22.00
CA LEU A 282 -1.65 0.81 21.76
C LEU A 282 -0.32 1.57 21.88
N VAL A 283 -0.18 2.66 21.11
CA VAL A 283 0.99 3.54 21.19
C VAL A 283 0.93 4.39 22.46
N ILE A 284 2.01 4.37 23.25
CA ILE A 284 2.12 5.08 24.53
C ILE A 284 3.18 6.19 24.53
N ASP A 285 4.15 6.11 23.62
CA ASP A 285 5.17 7.14 23.42
C ASP A 285 5.67 7.11 21.98
N TYR A 286 6.14 8.24 21.49
CA TYR A 286 6.72 8.35 20.15
C TYR A 286 7.68 9.52 20.05
N VAL A 287 8.72 9.34 19.26
CA VAL A 287 9.69 10.39 18.98
C VAL A 287 10.24 10.25 17.58
N TRP A 288 10.36 11.36 16.89
CA TRP A 288 11.24 11.48 15.73
C TRP A 288 12.53 12.16 16.20
N ASP A 289 13.67 11.50 16.00
CA ASP A 289 14.98 11.99 16.48
C ASP A 289 15.41 13.33 15.88
N LEU A 290 14.80 13.76 14.78
CA LEU A 290 15.09 15.03 14.10
C LEU A 290 13.95 16.05 14.21
N GLU A 291 12.91 15.80 15.02
CA GLU A 291 11.72 16.64 15.14
C GLU A 291 12.07 18.11 15.45
N LEU A 292 12.98 18.35 16.39
CA LEU A 292 13.35 19.71 16.83
C LEU A 292 14.16 20.49 15.79
N ASP A 293 14.86 19.78 14.91
CA ASP A 293 15.70 20.39 13.85
C ASP A 293 14.91 20.55 12.55
N TYR A 294 13.72 19.95 12.44
CA TYR A 294 12.92 19.97 11.23
C TYR A 294 12.31 21.35 10.97
N GLN A 295 12.57 21.86 9.78
CA GLN A 295 11.90 23.03 9.23
C GLN A 295 11.23 22.64 7.93
N LYS A 296 9.90 22.61 7.96
CA LYS A 296 9.10 22.32 6.76
C LYS A 296 9.45 23.32 5.66
N GLN A 297 9.85 22.81 4.49
CA GLN A 297 10.14 23.68 3.35
C GLN A 297 8.89 24.42 2.87
N GLY A 298 9.10 25.64 2.40
CA GLY A 298 8.05 26.43 1.78
C GLY A 298 7.54 25.78 0.48
N PRO A 299 6.27 26.02 0.09
CA PRO A 299 5.65 25.37 -1.07
C PRO A 299 6.28 25.72 -2.43
N LYS A 300 7.19 26.70 -2.48
CA LYS A 300 7.86 27.15 -3.71
C LYS A 300 9.22 26.51 -3.93
N ASP A 301 9.82 25.92 -2.91
CA ASP A 301 11.14 25.30 -3.00
C ASP A 301 10.99 23.81 -3.36
N PRO A 302 11.87 23.26 -4.22
CA PRO A 302 11.84 21.83 -4.52
C PRO A 302 12.14 21.00 -3.26
N TRP A 303 11.18 20.15 -2.88
CA TRP A 303 11.23 19.32 -1.66
C TRP A 303 12.52 18.49 -1.50
N LYS A 304 13.15 18.08 -2.62
CA LYS A 304 14.40 17.30 -2.61
C LYS A 304 15.56 18.08 -1.96
N LEU A 305 15.50 19.41 -2.02
CA LEU A 305 16.53 20.30 -1.48
C LEU A 305 16.41 20.49 0.04
N ALA A 306 15.34 20.00 0.67
CA ALA A 306 15.19 20.06 2.13
C ALA A 306 16.37 19.36 2.82
N ASP A 307 16.87 19.96 3.89
CA ASP A 307 17.94 19.40 4.70
C ASP A 307 17.47 18.11 5.40
N LEU A 308 16.25 18.14 5.93
CA LEU A 308 15.58 17.03 6.61
C LEU A 308 14.26 16.70 5.91
N TRP A 309 13.89 15.42 5.92
CA TRP A 309 12.72 14.88 5.24
C TRP A 309 11.75 14.30 6.27
N SER A 310 10.69 15.05 6.56
CA SER A 310 9.53 14.54 7.31
C SER A 310 8.55 13.86 6.33
N SER A 311 7.35 13.54 6.79
CA SER A 311 6.28 12.95 5.98
C SER A 311 6.01 13.70 4.68
N TYR A 312 6.05 15.04 4.70
CA TYR A 312 5.82 15.86 3.51
C TYR A 312 6.81 15.57 2.39
N GLU A 313 8.12 15.66 2.65
CA GLU A 313 9.15 15.39 1.65
C GLU A 313 9.18 13.91 1.27
N TYR A 314 8.95 13.02 2.24
CA TYR A 314 9.03 11.57 2.01
C TYR A 314 7.88 11.03 1.18
N ASN A 315 6.65 11.51 1.38
CA ASN A 315 5.51 11.18 0.53
C ASN A 315 5.76 11.63 -0.91
N ARG A 316 6.31 12.84 -1.10
CA ARG A 316 6.68 13.32 -2.45
C ARG A 316 7.78 12.48 -3.09
N PHE A 317 8.74 12.01 -2.31
CA PHE A 317 9.75 11.07 -2.78
C PHE A 317 9.12 9.74 -3.22
N ALA A 318 8.22 9.18 -2.43
CA ALA A 318 7.51 7.94 -2.75
C ALA A 318 6.69 8.09 -4.04
N ASN A 319 5.92 9.16 -4.15
CA ASN A 319 5.12 9.49 -5.33
C ASN A 319 6.00 9.66 -6.58
N LEU A 320 7.14 10.36 -6.49
CA LEU A 320 8.10 10.45 -7.59
C LEU A 320 8.56 9.05 -8.05
N LYS A 321 8.83 8.14 -7.10
CA LYS A 321 9.27 6.78 -7.43
C LYS A 321 8.18 5.97 -8.11
N ILE A 322 6.97 6.00 -7.59
CA ILE A 322 5.80 5.32 -8.15
C ILE A 322 5.50 5.83 -9.56
N GLU A 323 5.40 7.15 -9.74
CA GLU A 323 5.13 7.74 -11.06
C GLU A 323 6.23 7.40 -12.07
N SER A 324 7.51 7.46 -11.64
CA SER A 324 8.62 7.11 -12.52
C SER A 324 8.64 5.63 -12.89
N GLN A 325 8.27 4.74 -11.98
CA GLN A 325 8.19 3.30 -12.22
C GLN A 325 7.02 2.97 -13.15
N ASN A 326 5.86 3.63 -12.97
CA ASN A 326 4.71 3.47 -13.86
C ASN A 326 5.05 3.78 -15.32
N ILE A 327 5.86 4.81 -15.57
CA ILE A 327 6.35 5.14 -16.93
C ILE A 327 7.22 4.01 -17.49
N ILE A 328 8.13 3.46 -16.66
CA ILE A 328 9.02 2.36 -17.03
C ILE A 328 8.23 1.08 -17.34
N ASP A 329 7.24 0.76 -16.51
CA ASP A 329 6.44 -0.46 -16.64
C ASP A 329 5.52 -0.40 -17.86
N GLN A 330 4.91 0.77 -18.13
CA GLN A 330 4.14 1.01 -19.37
C GLN A 330 5.00 0.84 -20.63
N ALA A 331 6.28 1.17 -20.56
CA ALA A 331 7.22 0.94 -21.65
C ALA A 331 7.70 -0.54 -21.75
N GLY A 332 7.49 -1.35 -20.70
CA GLY A 332 8.03 -2.70 -20.61
C GLY A 332 9.53 -2.75 -20.34
N GLY A 333 10.06 -1.72 -19.67
CA GLY A 333 11.46 -1.57 -19.26
C GLY A 333 12.07 -0.20 -19.61
N GLU A 334 13.10 0.22 -18.86
CA GLU A 334 13.76 1.53 -19.05
C GLU A 334 14.33 1.72 -20.46
N ASN A 335 14.82 0.63 -21.05
CA ASN A 335 15.42 0.63 -22.39
C ASN A 335 14.40 0.61 -23.53
N LYS A 336 13.10 0.57 -23.21
CA LYS A 336 11.99 0.54 -24.19
C LYS A 336 11.12 1.79 -24.15
N MET A 337 11.48 2.76 -23.30
CA MET A 337 10.73 4.02 -23.22
C MET A 337 10.74 4.73 -24.58
N SER A 338 9.56 5.20 -24.98
CA SER A 338 9.41 6.13 -26.09
C SER A 338 10.08 7.48 -25.80
N PHE A 339 10.22 8.31 -26.83
CA PHE A 339 10.71 9.68 -26.70
C PHE A 339 9.89 10.49 -25.69
N GLU A 340 8.57 10.40 -25.77
CA GLU A 340 7.63 11.10 -24.90
C GLU A 340 7.72 10.59 -23.46
N GLN A 341 7.86 9.28 -23.26
CA GLN A 341 8.03 8.68 -21.93
C GLN A 341 9.34 9.09 -21.28
N HIS A 342 10.45 9.13 -22.05
CA HIS A 342 11.72 9.65 -21.55
C HIS A 342 11.63 11.12 -21.14
N ALA A 343 10.94 11.96 -21.92
CA ALA A 343 10.73 13.36 -21.58
C ALA A 343 9.85 13.53 -20.34
N ALA A 344 8.78 12.73 -20.19
CA ALA A 344 7.92 12.72 -19.03
C ALA A 344 8.67 12.29 -17.76
N TYR A 345 9.45 11.21 -17.84
CA TYR A 345 10.30 10.73 -16.76
C TYR A 345 11.26 11.82 -16.28
N ASP A 346 12.04 12.42 -17.18
CA ASP A 346 12.99 13.48 -16.82
C ASP A 346 12.27 14.72 -16.26
N SER A 347 11.05 15.03 -16.74
CA SER A 347 10.24 16.13 -16.23
C SER A 347 9.84 15.95 -14.76
N LEU A 348 9.51 14.74 -14.34
CA LEU A 348 9.20 14.44 -12.93
C LEU A 348 10.39 14.77 -12.02
N TYR A 349 11.58 14.29 -12.40
CA TYR A 349 12.80 14.52 -11.62
C TYR A 349 13.22 15.99 -11.62
N ARG A 350 13.11 16.71 -12.74
CA ARG A 350 13.35 18.17 -12.77
C ARG A 350 12.38 18.92 -11.86
N SER A 351 11.09 18.56 -11.89
CA SER A 351 10.06 19.18 -11.04
C SER A 351 10.31 18.92 -9.55
N ALA A 352 10.90 17.77 -9.22
CA ALA A 352 11.37 17.45 -7.88
C ALA A 352 12.65 18.19 -7.46
N GLY A 353 13.32 18.92 -8.36
CA GLY A 353 14.54 19.67 -8.07
C GLY A 353 15.85 18.91 -8.33
N TYR A 354 15.83 17.84 -9.13
CA TYR A 354 17.07 17.20 -9.60
C TYR A 354 17.74 18.03 -10.70
N ASP A 355 19.06 17.85 -10.84
CA ASP A 355 19.86 18.58 -11.81
C ASP A 355 19.35 18.34 -13.24
N ARG A 356 19.07 19.44 -13.95
CA ARG A 356 18.62 19.42 -15.35
C ARG A 356 19.64 18.79 -16.28
N LYS A 357 20.93 18.76 -15.94
CA LYS A 357 21.96 18.08 -16.74
C LYS A 357 21.85 16.56 -16.67
N GLN A 358 21.36 16.02 -15.55
CA GLN A 358 21.13 14.60 -15.38
C GLN A 358 19.80 14.16 -16.01
N TYR A 359 18.79 15.02 -15.90
CA TYR A 359 17.44 14.81 -16.43
C TYR A 359 17.17 15.85 -17.53
N PHE A 360 17.86 15.71 -18.65
CA PHE A 360 17.93 16.72 -19.70
C PHE A 360 16.85 16.61 -20.78
N ARG A 361 16.08 15.51 -20.83
CA ARG A 361 15.16 15.23 -21.94
C ARG A 361 13.84 15.98 -21.77
N GLY A 362 13.38 16.67 -22.80
CA GLY A 362 12.12 17.40 -22.85
C GLY A 362 11.32 17.11 -24.11
N LEU A 363 10.19 17.80 -24.26
CA LEU A 363 9.42 17.82 -25.49
C LEU A 363 9.68 19.14 -26.24
N PRO A 364 9.78 19.11 -27.58
CA PRO A 364 9.78 20.32 -28.39
C PRO A 364 8.44 21.06 -28.26
N SER A 365 8.49 22.39 -28.34
CA SER A 365 7.31 23.23 -28.50
C SER A 365 6.80 23.19 -29.94
N SER A 366 5.63 23.80 -30.21
CA SER A 366 5.08 23.90 -31.56
C SER A 366 5.90 24.75 -32.52
N SER A 367 6.83 25.57 -32.02
CA SER A 367 7.76 26.36 -32.83
C SER A 367 9.12 25.68 -33.07
N ASP A 368 9.35 24.53 -32.44
CA ASP A 368 10.58 23.75 -32.60
C ASP A 368 10.39 22.72 -33.72
N ALA A 369 11.49 22.29 -34.33
CA ALA A 369 11.46 21.27 -35.37
C ALA A 369 10.97 19.94 -34.79
N SER A 370 10.13 19.24 -35.54
CA SER A 370 9.64 17.92 -35.21
C SER A 370 10.74 16.84 -35.34
N PRO A 371 10.60 15.69 -34.67
CA PRO A 371 11.52 14.56 -34.84
C PRO A 371 11.73 14.16 -36.30
N GLN A 372 10.71 14.31 -37.15
CA GLN A 372 10.79 13.92 -38.56
C GLN A 372 11.63 14.91 -39.39
N GLU A 373 11.50 16.22 -39.12
CA GLU A 373 12.32 17.26 -39.75
C GLU A 373 13.79 17.10 -39.36
N ILE A 374 14.06 16.79 -38.09
CA ILE A 374 15.41 16.54 -37.60
C ILE A 374 16.02 15.28 -38.24
N LYS A 375 15.26 14.18 -38.35
CA LYS A 375 15.71 12.98 -39.06
C LYS A 375 16.07 13.27 -40.51
N TYR A 376 15.23 14.03 -41.21
CA TYR A 376 15.47 14.42 -42.61
C TYR A 376 16.75 15.25 -42.75
N LEU A 377 16.91 16.29 -41.91
CA LEU A 377 18.10 17.14 -41.92
C LEU A 377 19.39 16.34 -41.67
N ILE A 378 19.38 15.47 -40.66
CA ILE A 378 20.54 14.63 -40.35
C ILE A 378 20.83 13.66 -41.50
N GLN A 379 19.80 13.04 -42.10
CA GLN A 379 19.99 12.18 -43.27
C GLN A 379 20.72 12.89 -44.40
N GLU A 380 20.24 14.07 -44.80
CA GLU A 380 20.86 14.83 -45.89
C GLU A 380 22.28 15.27 -45.53
N THR A 381 22.50 15.73 -44.30
CA THR A 381 23.83 16.14 -43.80
C THR A 381 24.82 14.96 -43.81
N VAL A 382 24.38 13.77 -43.40
CA VAL A 382 25.22 12.56 -43.38
C VAL A 382 25.55 12.08 -44.79
N LYS A 383 24.56 12.07 -45.70
CA LYS A 383 24.78 11.71 -47.11
C LYS A 383 25.80 12.62 -47.76
N GLU A 384 25.70 13.92 -47.51
CA GLU A 384 26.62 14.92 -48.07
C GLU A 384 28.03 14.78 -47.48
N LYS A 385 28.14 14.71 -46.14
CA LYS A 385 29.44 14.73 -45.44
C LYS A 385 30.21 13.41 -45.50
N TYR A 386 29.50 12.27 -45.42
CA TYR A 386 30.11 10.94 -45.30
C TYR A 386 29.83 10.03 -46.50
N HIS A 387 29.11 10.51 -47.51
CA HIS A 387 28.80 9.76 -48.74
C HIS A 387 28.08 8.42 -48.50
N ILE A 388 27.24 8.35 -47.46
CA ILE A 388 26.47 7.14 -47.12
C ILE A 388 25.26 7.01 -48.05
N ALA A 389 25.03 5.82 -48.61
CA ALA A 389 23.91 5.55 -49.49
C ALA A 389 22.55 5.61 -48.76
N SER A 390 21.51 6.11 -49.44
CA SER A 390 20.16 6.27 -48.87
C SER A 390 19.56 4.96 -48.33
N GLU A 391 19.90 3.83 -48.91
CA GLU A 391 19.40 2.51 -48.51
C GLU A 391 19.80 2.13 -47.08
N LYS A 392 20.97 2.62 -46.61
CA LYS A 392 21.51 2.33 -45.27
C LYS A 392 20.61 2.87 -44.16
N PHE A 393 19.86 3.94 -44.43
CA PHE A 393 18.99 4.55 -43.44
C PHE A 393 17.65 3.80 -43.26
N ASN A 394 17.26 2.96 -44.22
CA ASN A 394 15.99 2.21 -44.14
C ASN A 394 15.97 1.18 -43.00
N ARG A 395 17.16 0.75 -42.54
CA ARG A 395 17.34 -0.20 -41.43
C ARG A 395 17.98 0.43 -40.21
N ALA A 396 18.14 1.75 -40.22
CA ALA A 396 18.85 2.45 -39.17
C ALA A 396 17.99 2.62 -37.93
N GLU A 397 18.60 2.47 -36.76
CA GLU A 397 17.97 2.78 -35.48
C GLU A 397 18.26 4.24 -35.13
N TRP A 398 17.21 4.98 -34.79
CA TRP A 398 17.29 6.39 -34.43
C TRP A 398 16.98 6.57 -32.95
N LYS A 399 17.90 7.21 -32.22
CA LYS A 399 17.68 7.65 -30.85
C LYS A 399 17.72 9.17 -30.82
N LEU A 400 16.59 9.78 -30.49
CA LEU A 400 16.46 11.22 -30.40
C LEU A 400 16.23 11.62 -28.96
N ALA A 401 16.79 12.75 -28.56
CA ALA A 401 16.47 13.44 -27.32
C ALA A 401 16.44 14.94 -27.58
N PHE A 402 15.40 15.62 -27.10
CA PHE A 402 15.35 17.08 -27.10
C PHE A 402 15.93 17.54 -25.77
N ASP A 403 17.09 18.18 -25.82
CA ASP A 403 17.84 18.62 -24.65
C ASP A 403 17.31 19.97 -24.16
N VAL A 404 16.82 19.97 -22.92
CA VAL A 404 16.32 21.13 -22.18
C VAL A 404 17.13 21.39 -20.91
N SER A 405 18.36 20.88 -20.84
CA SER A 405 19.23 21.05 -19.67
C SER A 405 19.52 22.53 -19.39
N ASP A 406 19.74 23.32 -20.45
CA ASP A 406 19.80 24.78 -20.40
C ASP A 406 18.43 25.39 -20.72
N SER A 407 17.87 26.15 -19.77
CA SER A 407 16.58 26.85 -19.93
C SER A 407 16.53 27.87 -21.07
N SER A 408 17.69 28.33 -21.56
CA SER A 408 17.78 29.36 -22.59
C SER A 408 18.21 28.81 -23.95
N ASN A 409 18.68 27.57 -24.01
CA ASN A 409 19.21 26.99 -25.24
C ASN A 409 18.85 25.50 -25.34
N HIS A 410 17.82 25.21 -26.14
CA HIS A 410 17.39 23.85 -26.42
C HIS A 410 17.98 23.37 -27.74
N TYR A 411 18.22 22.07 -27.84
CA TYR A 411 18.76 21.46 -29.05
C TYR A 411 18.44 19.98 -29.12
N TRP A 412 18.47 19.42 -30.32
CA TRP A 412 18.29 17.99 -30.55
C TRP A 412 19.62 17.27 -30.44
N ARG A 413 19.66 16.22 -29.62
CA ARG A 413 20.72 15.19 -29.64
C ARG A 413 20.21 14.00 -30.43
N VAL A 414 21.00 13.60 -31.43
CA VAL A 414 20.65 12.49 -32.32
C VAL A 414 21.78 11.46 -32.28
N ILE A 415 21.41 10.21 -32.06
CA ILE A 415 22.27 9.05 -32.33
C ILE A 415 21.59 8.23 -33.42
N LEU A 416 22.33 8.05 -34.51
CA LEU A 416 21.92 7.23 -35.64
C LEU A 416 22.82 6.00 -35.69
N LEU A 417 22.25 4.82 -35.51
CA LEU A 417 22.96 3.54 -35.58
C LEU A 417 22.74 2.93 -36.96
N LEU A 418 23.83 2.79 -37.71
CA LEU A 418 23.87 2.15 -39.02
C LEU A 418 24.45 0.73 -38.87
N ASP A 419 24.09 -0.16 -39.81
CA ASP A 419 24.70 -1.49 -39.96
C ASP A 419 24.78 -2.30 -38.65
N GLU A 420 23.63 -2.53 -38.02
CA GLU A 420 23.51 -3.34 -36.79
C GLU A 420 24.36 -2.83 -35.61
N GLY A 421 24.70 -1.54 -35.60
CA GLY A 421 25.42 -0.88 -34.49
C GLY A 421 26.94 -0.81 -34.67
N THR A 422 27.46 -1.21 -35.83
CA THR A 422 28.91 -1.13 -36.13
C THR A 422 29.37 0.28 -36.52
N VAL A 423 28.46 1.13 -37.00
CA VAL A 423 28.73 2.55 -37.26
C VAL A 423 27.66 3.36 -36.57
N TYR A 424 28.04 4.35 -35.77
CA TYR A 424 27.08 5.27 -35.21
C TYR A 424 27.48 6.72 -35.42
N ILE A 425 26.47 7.54 -35.70
CA ILE A 425 26.61 8.97 -35.93
C ILE A 425 25.99 9.69 -34.75
N ARG A 426 26.73 10.60 -34.15
CA ARG A 426 26.24 11.52 -33.14
C ARG A 426 26.10 12.91 -33.76
N ALA A 427 24.97 13.56 -33.54
CA ALA A 427 24.76 14.92 -33.98
C ALA A 427 24.05 15.77 -32.91
N GLU A 428 24.35 17.06 -32.92
CA GLU A 428 23.66 18.09 -32.16
C GLU A 428 23.11 19.14 -33.12
N VAL A 429 21.81 19.40 -33.07
CA VAL A 429 21.08 20.30 -33.99
C VAL A 429 20.32 21.34 -33.19
N ASP A 430 20.29 22.59 -33.62
CA ASP A 430 19.46 23.61 -32.98
C ASP A 430 17.97 23.20 -32.88
N ALA A 431 17.25 23.79 -31.93
CA ALA A 431 15.85 23.46 -31.68
C ALA A 431 14.94 23.60 -32.92
N HIS A 432 15.24 24.57 -33.80
CA HIS A 432 14.45 24.85 -35.01
C HIS A 432 14.86 24.02 -36.23
N GLY A 433 15.87 23.14 -36.11
CA GLY A 433 16.30 22.29 -37.23
C GLY A 433 16.88 23.07 -38.41
N THR A 434 17.49 24.22 -38.15
CA THR A 434 18.09 25.09 -39.17
C THR A 434 19.60 24.90 -39.29
N ARG A 435 20.25 24.38 -38.24
CA ARG A 435 21.70 24.29 -38.12
C ARG A 435 22.12 23.06 -37.33
N VAL A 436 23.00 22.27 -37.93
CA VAL A 436 23.74 21.21 -37.25
C VAL A 436 24.99 21.83 -36.59
N TYR A 437 25.06 21.81 -35.26
CA TYR A 437 26.20 22.32 -34.49
C TYR A 437 27.40 21.39 -34.58
N GLU A 438 27.14 20.10 -34.40
CA GLU A 438 28.16 19.05 -34.39
C GLU A 438 27.60 17.81 -35.08
N ILE A 439 28.42 17.14 -35.88
CA ILE A 439 28.11 15.82 -36.42
C ILE A 439 29.40 15.02 -36.61
N GLU A 440 29.44 13.85 -35.98
CA GLU A 440 30.58 12.95 -35.94
C GLU A 440 30.12 11.53 -36.29
N MET A 441 30.91 10.84 -37.12
CA MET A 441 30.75 9.42 -37.41
C MET A 441 31.81 8.64 -36.65
N ILE A 442 31.37 7.64 -35.90
CA ILE A 442 32.23 6.80 -35.07
C ILE A 442 32.05 5.36 -35.53
N GLU A 443 33.14 4.74 -35.96
CA GLU A 443 33.19 3.33 -36.35
C GLU A 443 33.53 2.49 -35.12
N GLY A 444 32.71 1.47 -34.84
CA GLY A 444 32.98 0.51 -33.78
C GLY A 444 34.17 -0.37 -34.17
N ASN A 445 35.21 -0.39 -33.33
CA ASN A 445 36.26 -1.40 -33.44
C ASN A 445 35.63 -2.78 -33.18
N ASN A 446 35.46 -3.58 -34.24
CA ASN A 446 35.26 -5.02 -34.10
C ASN A 446 36.54 -5.62 -33.50
N GLY A 447 36.57 -5.69 -32.17
CA GLY A 447 37.51 -6.52 -31.41
C GLY A 447 36.91 -7.89 -31.14
#